data_AF-A0A6V7WBJ3-F1
#
_entry.id   AF-A0A6V7WBJ3-F1
#
_cell.length_a   1.000
_cell.length_b   1.000
_cell.length_c   1.000
_cell.angle_alpha   90.00
_cell.angle_beta   90.00
_cell.angle_gamma   90.00
#
_symmetry.space_group_name_H-M   'P 1'
#
loop_
_entity.id
_entity.type
_entity.pdbx_description
1 polymer ?
#
loop_
_entity_poly.entity_id
_entity_poly.type
_entity_poly.pdbx_seq_one_letter_code
_entity_poly.pdbx_strand_id
1 'polypeptide(L)'
;MNRNFVKDCKVCGSTKNVYNHYCVRTCKACGAFFTRYLEQKEGKYDCICLTKTTEIKSKIVFDKNTNKEFRLVCKGCRLEKCLAVGMKKPKIPYLRYDICPESVKDIDTNEENTEGCEDKKIFSKNQTVFDKTSFKICDTDRKEINTLLQIVNDTKRILHAFTDLDDIFLNCPIKFEDIILSGINIFTQIDSFTPNPLPISLEKLAILKLEMENVGIFNKRNIKQLIVDKLVCVAIAKTMPVFNKLALSDQIALLRHISFPFICFVNSYLSYELGVNTFMRKDCVMPALSIIECKHFRNDDLLFKLTDRLFTKSVETVKEAELSTEEFALLTAIFFSQSSKGLYNLLGFTEI
;
A
#
# COMPACT_ATOMS: atom_id res chain seq x y z
N MET A 1 12.37 -17.57 -35.66
CA MET A 1 11.07 -18.20 -35.33
C MET A 1 10.39 -17.38 -34.23
N ASN A 2 9.13 -16.98 -34.41
CA ASN A 2 8.38 -16.18 -33.44
C ASN A 2 8.05 -16.98 -32.17
N ARG A 3 8.58 -16.55 -31.00
CA ARG A 3 8.04 -16.97 -29.70
C ARG A 3 6.88 -16.04 -29.33
N ASN A 4 5.69 -16.35 -29.84
CA ASN A 4 4.44 -15.76 -29.37
C ASN A 4 4.19 -16.21 -27.91
N PHE A 5 4.65 -15.41 -26.94
CA PHE A 5 4.30 -15.58 -25.53
C PHE A 5 2.81 -15.22 -25.31
N VAL A 6 1.92 -16.19 -25.56
CA VAL A 6 0.49 -16.03 -25.29
C VAL A 6 0.28 -15.83 -23.79
N LYS A 7 -0.26 -14.67 -23.42
CA LYS A 7 -0.48 -14.24 -22.02
C LYS A 7 -1.78 -14.84 -21.45
N ASP A 8 -1.88 -16.16 -21.41
CA ASP A 8 -3.08 -16.88 -20.99
C ASP A 8 -3.20 -17.11 -19.47
N CYS A 9 -4.43 -17.40 -19.02
CA CYS A 9 -4.74 -17.82 -17.66
C CYS A 9 -4.34 -19.28 -17.44
N LYS A 10 -3.42 -19.56 -16.52
CA LYS A 10 -2.92 -20.94 -16.25
C LYS A 10 -3.98 -21.91 -15.74
N VAL A 11 -5.11 -21.41 -15.23
CA VAL A 11 -6.24 -22.25 -14.80
C VAL A 11 -7.15 -22.63 -15.96
N CYS A 12 -7.54 -21.70 -16.83
CA CYS A 12 -8.63 -21.91 -17.81
C CYS A 12 -8.34 -21.50 -19.26
N GLY A 13 -7.10 -21.12 -19.59
CA GLY A 13 -6.68 -20.70 -20.95
C GLY A 13 -7.22 -19.35 -21.43
N SER A 14 -8.14 -18.71 -20.69
CA SER A 14 -8.67 -17.38 -21.03
C SER A 14 -7.55 -16.35 -21.18
N THR A 15 -7.52 -15.64 -22.31
CA THR A 15 -6.61 -14.51 -22.57
C THR A 15 -7.16 -13.16 -22.10
N LYS A 16 -8.45 -13.08 -21.76
CA LYS A 16 -9.11 -11.84 -21.29
C LYS A 16 -8.82 -11.59 -19.81
N ASN A 17 -8.48 -10.34 -19.48
CA ASN A 17 -8.30 -9.83 -18.11
C ASN A 17 -7.40 -10.73 -17.26
N VAL A 18 -6.18 -11.00 -17.75
CA VAL A 18 -5.19 -11.90 -17.15
C VAL A 18 -4.10 -11.12 -16.42
N TYR A 19 -3.99 -11.36 -15.12
CA TYR A 19 -3.02 -10.76 -14.21
C TYR A 19 -2.67 -11.75 -13.10
N ASN A 20 -1.82 -11.38 -12.16
CA ASN A 20 -1.45 -12.27 -11.07
C ASN A 20 -2.55 -12.24 -9.99
N HIS A 21 -2.97 -13.44 -9.57
CA HIS A 21 -3.88 -13.65 -8.45
C HIS A 21 -3.34 -14.82 -7.64
N TYR A 22 -3.18 -14.65 -6.33
CA TYR A 22 -2.68 -15.72 -5.46
C TYR A 22 -1.37 -16.34 -5.99
N CYS A 23 -0.47 -15.47 -6.48
CA CYS A 23 0.83 -15.78 -7.09
C CYS A 23 0.80 -16.45 -8.46
N VAL A 24 -0.37 -16.71 -9.04
CA VAL A 24 -0.48 -17.35 -10.35
C VAL A 24 -1.12 -16.41 -11.37
N ARG A 25 -0.56 -16.40 -12.58
CA ARG A 25 -1.12 -15.69 -13.74
C ARG A 25 -2.47 -16.29 -14.14
N THR A 26 -3.56 -15.65 -13.76
CA THR A 26 -4.93 -16.12 -14.03
C THR A 26 -5.87 -14.98 -14.45
N CYS A 27 -7.05 -15.30 -14.97
CA CYS A 27 -8.04 -14.29 -15.31
C CYS A 27 -8.86 -13.87 -14.08
N LYS A 28 -9.43 -12.66 -14.11
CA LYS A 28 -10.34 -12.11 -13.07
C LYS A 28 -11.37 -13.13 -12.54
N ALA A 29 -11.94 -13.96 -13.42
CA ALA A 29 -12.94 -14.96 -13.06
C ALA A 29 -12.37 -16.18 -12.30
N CYS A 30 -11.10 -16.53 -12.49
CA CYS A 30 -10.40 -17.57 -11.72
C CYS A 30 -9.91 -17.01 -10.37
N GLY A 31 -9.38 -15.78 -10.35
CA GLY A 31 -9.08 -15.08 -9.11
C GLY A 31 -10.30 -15.01 -8.18
N ALA A 32 -11.42 -14.47 -8.66
CA ALA A 32 -12.67 -14.36 -7.90
C ALA A 32 -13.35 -15.72 -7.59
N PHE A 33 -13.00 -16.80 -8.29
CA PHE A 33 -13.40 -18.16 -7.89
C PHE A 33 -12.60 -18.62 -6.66
N PHE A 34 -11.28 -18.43 -6.69
CA PHE A 34 -10.41 -18.80 -5.58
C PHE A 34 -10.62 -17.92 -4.33
N THR A 35 -10.96 -16.63 -4.48
CA THR A 35 -11.37 -15.78 -3.35
C THR A 35 -12.57 -16.37 -2.60
N ARG A 36 -13.63 -16.75 -3.32
CA ARG A 36 -14.84 -17.33 -2.73
C ARG A 36 -14.59 -18.70 -2.09
N TYR A 37 -13.63 -19.47 -2.60
CA TYR A 37 -13.17 -20.70 -1.93
C TYR A 37 -12.57 -20.38 -0.54
N LEU A 38 -11.67 -19.41 -0.47
CA LEU A 38 -10.97 -19.04 0.78
C LEU A 38 -11.86 -18.36 1.84
N GLU A 39 -13.01 -17.82 1.43
CA GLU A 39 -13.98 -17.13 2.29
C GLU A 39 -15.08 -18.07 2.81
N GLN A 40 -15.23 -19.29 2.29
CA GLN A 40 -16.20 -20.28 2.77
C GLN A 40 -15.68 -21.02 4.02
N LYS A 41 -16.54 -21.14 5.05
CA LYS A 41 -16.14 -21.68 6.37
C LYS A 41 -16.19 -23.19 6.51
N GLU A 42 -16.96 -23.91 5.68
CA GLU A 42 -16.94 -25.39 5.61
C GLU A 42 -17.62 -25.87 4.33
N GLY A 43 -17.26 -27.08 3.88
CA GLY A 43 -17.71 -27.69 2.62
C GLY A 43 -16.66 -27.64 1.50
N LYS A 44 -16.10 -28.79 1.14
CA LYS A 44 -15.21 -28.92 -0.02
C LYS A 44 -16.00 -28.70 -1.32
N TYR A 45 -15.36 -28.19 -2.37
CA TYR A 45 -15.94 -28.24 -3.71
C TYR A 45 -15.85 -29.68 -4.25
N ASP A 46 -16.83 -30.50 -3.90
CA ASP A 46 -16.86 -31.90 -4.32
C ASP A 46 -16.90 -32.03 -5.84
N CYS A 47 -16.10 -32.97 -6.34
CA CYS A 47 -15.93 -33.20 -7.77
C CYS A 47 -17.05 -34.10 -8.30
N ILE A 48 -17.92 -33.55 -9.14
CA ILE A 48 -19.05 -34.27 -9.75
C ILE A 48 -18.65 -35.17 -10.94
N CYS A 49 -17.35 -35.39 -11.18
CA CYS A 49 -16.85 -35.98 -12.42
C CYS A 49 -16.35 -37.43 -12.31
N LEU A 50 -16.53 -38.09 -11.16
CA LEU A 50 -16.19 -39.51 -10.86
C LEU A 50 -14.73 -39.95 -11.10
N THR A 51 -13.87 -39.05 -11.58
CA THR A 51 -12.48 -39.31 -11.99
C THR A 51 -11.63 -38.07 -11.68
N LYS A 52 -10.60 -38.22 -10.86
CA LYS A 52 -9.65 -37.14 -10.56
C LYS A 52 -8.74 -36.92 -11.77
N THR A 53 -8.81 -35.73 -12.37
CA THR A 53 -8.02 -35.36 -13.55
C THR A 53 -7.63 -33.90 -13.46
N THR A 54 -6.41 -33.55 -13.87
CA THR A 54 -5.87 -32.17 -13.84
C THR A 54 -6.45 -31.24 -14.91
N GLU A 55 -7.54 -31.64 -15.57
CA GLU A 55 -8.28 -30.86 -16.56
C GLU A 55 -9.59 -30.33 -15.99
N ILE A 56 -9.97 -29.12 -16.38
CA ILE A 56 -11.24 -28.52 -15.96
C ILE A 56 -12.38 -29.15 -16.77
N LYS A 57 -12.94 -30.23 -16.23
CA LYS A 57 -14.14 -30.87 -16.78
C LYS A 57 -15.34 -29.94 -16.70
N SER A 58 -16.16 -30.00 -17.74
CA SER A 58 -17.43 -29.26 -17.82
C SER A 58 -18.52 -30.13 -18.44
N LYS A 59 -19.74 -30.00 -17.93
CA LYS A 59 -20.93 -30.62 -18.50
C LYS A 59 -21.70 -29.56 -19.31
N ILE A 60 -22.11 -29.89 -20.53
CA ILE A 60 -23.09 -29.08 -21.25
C ILE A 60 -24.46 -29.37 -20.60
N VAL A 61 -25.15 -28.32 -20.19
CA VAL A 61 -26.48 -28.39 -19.59
C VAL A 61 -27.40 -27.51 -20.41
N PHE A 62 -28.61 -28.00 -20.67
CA PHE A 62 -29.62 -27.29 -21.45
C PHE A 62 -30.57 -26.56 -20.50
N ASP A 63 -30.68 -25.25 -20.63
CA ASP A 63 -31.71 -24.47 -19.94
C ASP A 63 -33.05 -24.60 -20.67
N LYS A 64 -33.99 -25.32 -20.07
CA LYS A 64 -35.34 -25.52 -20.61
C LYS A 64 -36.16 -24.22 -20.71
N ASN A 65 -35.82 -23.18 -19.95
CA ASN A 65 -36.57 -21.93 -19.91
C ASN A 65 -36.05 -20.91 -20.94
N THR A 66 -34.73 -20.90 -21.19
CA THR A 66 -34.12 -19.97 -22.16
C THR A 66 -33.72 -20.63 -23.48
N ASN A 67 -33.94 -21.94 -23.62
CA ASN A 67 -33.60 -22.77 -24.78
C ASN A 67 -32.11 -22.67 -25.17
N LYS A 68 -31.24 -22.44 -24.19
CA LYS A 68 -29.79 -22.21 -24.37
C LYS A 68 -28.96 -23.30 -23.69
N GLU A 69 -27.97 -23.79 -24.41
CA GLU A 69 -26.89 -24.57 -23.83
C GLU A 69 -25.94 -23.68 -23.02
N PHE A 70 -25.62 -24.11 -21.80
CA PHE A 70 -24.60 -23.49 -20.99
C PHE A 70 -23.60 -24.54 -20.48
N ARG A 71 -22.32 -24.17 -20.51
CA ARG A 71 -21.21 -25.02 -20.07
C ARG A 71 -21.03 -24.91 -18.56
N LEU A 72 -21.58 -25.85 -17.80
CA LEU A 72 -21.41 -25.92 -16.36
C LEU A 72 -20.02 -26.48 -16.03
N VAL A 73 -19.13 -25.62 -15.51
CA VAL A 73 -17.76 -25.97 -15.11
C VAL A 73 -17.77 -26.62 -13.73
N CYS A 74 -17.14 -27.79 -13.58
CA CYS A 74 -17.01 -28.47 -12.29
C CYS A 74 -16.17 -27.63 -11.31
N LYS A 75 -16.75 -27.26 -10.16
CA LYS A 75 -16.06 -26.49 -9.12
C LYS A 75 -14.88 -27.26 -8.53
N GLY A 76 -15.02 -28.58 -8.32
CA GLY A 76 -13.96 -29.46 -7.84
C GLY A 76 -12.73 -29.46 -8.76
N CYS A 77 -12.88 -29.88 -10.01
CA CYS A 77 -11.77 -29.87 -10.99
C CYS A 77 -11.15 -28.47 -11.17
N ARG A 78 -11.96 -27.39 -11.07
CA ARG A 78 -11.44 -26.02 -11.15
C ARG A 78 -10.60 -25.65 -9.92
N LEU A 79 -11.00 -26.07 -8.72
CA LEU A 79 -10.21 -25.89 -7.50
C LEU A 79 -8.93 -26.73 -7.55
N GLU A 80 -9.02 -28.01 -7.90
CA GLU A 80 -7.86 -28.88 -8.10
C GLU A 80 -6.87 -28.24 -9.09
N LYS A 81 -7.36 -27.68 -10.20
CA LYS A 81 -6.51 -26.96 -11.15
C LYS A 81 -5.91 -25.69 -10.57
N CYS A 82 -6.67 -24.87 -9.83
CA CYS A 82 -6.14 -23.69 -9.12
C CYS A 82 -4.97 -24.05 -8.19
N LEU A 83 -5.15 -25.07 -7.36
CA LEU A 83 -4.11 -25.55 -6.45
C LEU A 83 -2.90 -26.12 -7.20
N ALA A 84 -3.14 -26.94 -8.23
CA ALA A 84 -2.08 -27.56 -9.05
C ALA A 84 -1.23 -26.56 -9.86
N VAL A 85 -1.73 -25.34 -10.13
CA VAL A 85 -0.93 -24.27 -10.75
C VAL A 85 -0.27 -23.33 -9.72
N GLY A 86 -0.38 -23.61 -8.43
CA GLY A 86 0.30 -22.88 -7.35
C GLY A 86 -0.55 -21.83 -6.60
N MET A 87 -1.87 -21.73 -6.85
CA MET A 87 -2.69 -20.74 -6.14
C MET A 87 -2.81 -21.13 -4.66
N LYS A 88 -2.41 -20.23 -3.77
CA LYS A 88 -2.34 -20.49 -2.32
C LYS A 88 -2.97 -19.35 -1.49
N LYS A 89 -3.46 -19.68 -0.29
CA LYS A 89 -4.02 -18.68 0.65
C LYS A 89 -2.90 -17.73 1.08
N PRO A 90 -3.06 -16.40 1.00
CA PRO A 90 -2.04 -15.47 1.45
C PRO A 90 -1.92 -15.56 2.98
N LYS A 91 -0.68 -15.55 3.49
CA LYS A 91 -0.42 -15.55 4.94
C LYS A 91 -0.90 -14.28 5.65
N ILE A 92 -1.15 -13.21 4.89
CA ILE A 92 -1.61 -11.89 5.37
C ILE A 92 -3.00 -11.61 4.77
N PRO A 93 -4.07 -11.43 5.57
CA PRO A 93 -5.46 -11.39 5.07
C PRO A 93 -5.79 -10.30 4.03
N TYR A 94 -5.06 -9.19 4.03
CA TYR A 94 -5.30 -8.05 3.13
C TYR A 94 -4.50 -8.09 1.82
N LEU A 95 -3.49 -8.96 1.69
CA LEU A 95 -2.74 -9.15 0.44
C LEU A 95 -3.55 -9.98 -0.56
N ARG A 96 -4.53 -9.33 -1.20
CA ARG A 96 -5.34 -9.93 -2.28
C ARG A 96 -4.61 -9.95 -3.64
N TYR A 97 -3.50 -9.24 -3.76
CA TYR A 97 -2.69 -9.14 -4.98
C TYR A 97 -1.18 -9.25 -4.67
N ASP A 98 -0.49 -10.02 -5.50
CA ASP A 98 0.95 -9.97 -5.81
C ASP A 98 2.04 -10.37 -4.79
N ILE A 99 1.76 -10.96 -3.61
CA ILE A 99 2.85 -11.54 -2.77
C ILE A 99 2.47 -12.88 -2.12
N CYS A 100 3.26 -13.91 -2.40
CA CYS A 100 3.64 -15.00 -1.49
C CYS A 100 5.02 -15.51 -1.95
N PRO A 101 5.95 -15.80 -1.02
CA PRO A 101 7.25 -16.37 -1.37
C PRO A 101 7.12 -17.80 -1.94
N GLU A 102 8.07 -18.17 -2.81
CA GLU A 102 8.20 -19.50 -3.42
C GLU A 102 9.59 -20.10 -3.11
N SER A 103 9.80 -20.51 -1.86
CA SER A 103 10.73 -21.60 -1.50
C SER A 103 10.73 -21.85 0.02
N VAL A 104 9.80 -22.68 0.48
CA VAL A 104 10.10 -23.55 1.62
C VAL A 104 9.89 -24.95 1.08
N LYS A 105 10.97 -25.68 0.85
CA LYS A 105 10.90 -27.12 0.61
C LYS A 105 10.55 -27.77 1.94
N ASP A 106 9.71 -28.78 1.87
CA ASP A 106 9.34 -29.59 3.03
C ASP A 106 10.61 -30.19 3.65
N ILE A 107 10.77 -30.03 4.95
CA ILE A 107 11.68 -30.83 5.78
C ILE A 107 10.79 -31.52 6.80
N ASP A 108 10.96 -32.83 6.87
CA ASP A 108 10.02 -33.74 7.52
C ASP A 108 9.84 -33.52 9.02
N THR A 109 8.69 -33.98 9.48
CA THR A 109 8.38 -34.23 10.89
C THR A 109 9.45 -35.08 11.56
N ASN A 110 9.93 -34.63 12.71
CA ASN A 110 10.07 -35.51 13.87
C ASN A 110 9.74 -34.69 15.12
N GLU A 111 8.69 -35.13 15.82
CA GLU A 111 8.39 -34.68 17.17
C GLU A 111 9.42 -35.29 18.13
N GLU A 112 9.78 -34.55 19.19
CA GLU A 112 9.69 -35.07 20.57
C GLU A 112 10.06 -33.99 21.61
N ASN A 113 9.18 -33.84 22.62
CA ASN A 113 9.44 -33.36 23.99
C ASN A 113 9.98 -31.92 24.20
N THR A 114 9.62 -31.10 25.19
CA THR A 114 8.61 -31.00 26.29
C THR A 114 8.78 -29.56 26.83
N GLU A 115 7.82 -28.75 27.27
CA GLU A 115 6.37 -28.84 27.58
C GLU A 115 5.72 -27.49 27.14
N GLY A 116 4.44 -27.12 27.35
CA GLY A 116 3.32 -27.62 28.16
C GLY A 116 2.77 -26.53 29.12
N CYS A 117 1.63 -25.91 28.76
CA CYS A 117 0.51 -25.48 29.65
C CYS A 117 -0.16 -24.11 29.33
N GLU A 118 -1.36 -24.21 28.73
CA GLU A 118 -2.62 -23.44 28.95
C GLU A 118 -2.78 -21.91 28.75
N ASP A 119 -3.78 -21.59 27.94
CA ASP A 119 -4.47 -20.30 27.83
C ASP A 119 -5.17 -19.85 29.13
N LYS A 120 -4.90 -18.63 29.62
CA LYS A 120 -5.92 -17.82 30.34
C LYS A 120 -5.90 -16.34 29.96
N LYS A 121 -7.08 -15.84 29.54
CA LYS A 121 -7.40 -14.41 29.43
C LYS A 121 -7.13 -13.70 30.76
N ILE A 122 -6.32 -12.64 30.76
CA ILE A 122 -6.51 -11.51 31.70
C ILE A 122 -6.34 -10.19 30.95
N PHE A 123 -7.45 -9.47 30.80
CA PHE A 123 -7.44 -8.04 30.48
C PHE A 123 -7.43 -7.28 31.82
N SER A 124 -6.26 -6.90 32.31
CA SER A 124 -6.15 -6.03 33.49
C SER A 124 -4.97 -5.09 33.38
N LYS A 125 -5.20 -3.82 33.71
CA LYS A 125 -4.19 -2.78 33.86
C LYS A 125 -3.03 -3.28 34.73
N ASN A 126 -1.80 -3.23 34.23
CA ASN A 126 -0.59 -3.27 35.06
C ASN A 126 0.35 -2.15 34.63
N GLN A 127 0.15 -1.00 35.29
CA GLN A 127 1.05 0.14 35.26
C GLN A 127 2.15 -0.10 36.30
N THR A 128 3.23 -0.81 35.93
CA THR A 128 4.44 -0.91 36.76
C THR A 128 5.69 -1.18 35.93
N VAL A 129 6.68 -0.31 36.10
CA VAL A 129 8.12 -0.53 35.85
C VAL A 129 8.51 -0.97 34.43
N PHE A 130 8.59 0.00 33.52
CA PHE A 130 9.69 -0.01 32.55
C PHE A 130 10.98 0.27 33.33
N ASP A 131 11.90 -0.68 33.31
CA ASP A 131 13.18 -0.55 34.01
C ASP A 131 14.02 0.53 33.33
N LYS A 132 14.28 1.64 34.03
CA LYS A 132 15.01 2.81 33.50
C LYS A 132 16.51 2.55 33.49
N THR A 133 16.94 1.57 32.71
CA THR A 133 18.28 1.61 32.14
C THR A 133 18.32 2.80 31.18
N SER A 134 18.93 3.90 31.64
CA SER A 134 19.07 5.12 30.86
C SER A 134 19.99 4.84 29.67
N PHE A 135 19.39 4.48 28.53
CA PHE A 135 20.11 4.27 27.28
C PHE A 135 20.76 5.60 26.88
N LYS A 136 22.08 5.68 27.07
CA LYS A 136 22.82 6.93 26.94
C LYS A 136 23.10 7.14 25.45
N ILE A 137 22.18 7.83 24.77
CA ILE A 137 22.29 8.25 23.36
C ILE A 137 23.71 8.80 23.13
N CYS A 138 24.46 8.18 22.24
CA CYS A 138 25.82 8.61 21.94
C CYS A 138 25.81 9.81 20.97
N ASP A 139 26.95 10.50 20.83
CA ASP A 139 27.04 11.67 19.96
C ASP A 139 26.77 11.33 18.48
N THR A 140 27.06 10.09 18.07
CA THR A 140 26.72 9.56 16.73
C THR A 140 25.20 9.43 16.54
N ASP A 141 24.50 8.76 17.47
CA ASP A 141 23.04 8.62 17.44
C ASP A 141 22.35 10.00 17.37
N ARG A 142 22.85 10.96 18.16
CA ARG A 142 22.34 12.33 18.18
C ARG A 142 22.57 13.05 16.85
N LYS A 143 23.68 12.80 16.15
CA LYS A 143 23.92 13.33 14.81
C LYS A 143 22.96 12.73 13.77
N GLU A 144 22.65 11.45 13.87
CA GLU A 144 21.66 10.79 13.01
C GLU A 144 20.25 11.32 13.27
N ILE A 145 19.83 11.45 14.53
CA ILE A 145 18.55 12.07 14.93
C ILE A 145 18.45 13.50 14.37
N ASN A 146 19.48 14.33 14.52
CA ASN A 146 19.50 15.68 13.95
C ASN A 146 19.35 15.69 12.42
N THR A 147 19.89 14.68 11.73
CA THR A 147 19.73 14.52 10.28
C THR A 147 18.29 14.15 9.91
N LEU A 148 17.65 13.24 10.66
CA LEU A 148 16.24 12.89 10.49
C LEU A 148 15.31 14.07 10.79
N LEU A 149 15.59 14.86 11.82
CA LEU A 149 14.86 16.09 12.15
C LEU A 149 14.92 17.11 11.01
N GLN A 150 16.08 17.28 10.36
CA GLN A 150 16.21 18.16 9.19
C GLN A 150 15.35 17.65 8.03
N ILE A 151 15.43 16.35 7.70
CA ILE A 151 14.59 15.72 6.66
C ILE A 151 13.10 15.91 6.95
N VAL A 152 12.68 15.78 8.21
CA VAL A 152 11.31 16.06 8.65
C VAL A 152 10.93 17.52 8.41
N ASN A 153 11.74 18.48 8.85
CA ASN A 153 11.46 19.91 8.68
C ASN A 153 11.37 20.31 7.21
N ASP A 154 12.27 19.81 6.36
CA ASP A 154 12.25 20.05 4.92
C ASP A 154 11.00 19.45 4.27
N THR A 155 10.61 18.24 4.71
CA THR A 155 9.35 17.59 4.31
C THR A 155 8.13 18.43 4.70
N LYS A 156 8.08 19.00 5.91
CA LYS A 156 7.00 19.92 6.35
C LYS A 156 6.90 21.14 5.42
N ARG A 157 8.04 21.79 5.14
CA ARG A 157 8.13 22.97 4.24
C ARG A 157 7.61 22.64 2.85
N ILE A 158 8.12 21.57 2.24
CA ILE A 158 7.73 21.11 0.89
C ILE A 158 6.24 20.75 0.82
N LEU A 159 5.72 19.98 1.78
CA LEU A 159 4.31 19.52 1.72
C LEU A 159 3.32 20.65 1.98
N HIS A 160 3.63 21.61 2.86
CA HIS A 160 2.80 22.80 3.03
C HIS A 160 2.82 23.72 1.80
N ALA A 161 3.96 23.87 1.13
CA ALA A 161 4.16 24.75 -0.02
C ALA A 161 4.19 24.01 -1.37
N PHE A 162 3.55 22.85 -1.45
CA PHE A 162 3.61 21.94 -2.61
C PHE A 162 3.17 22.59 -3.94
N THR A 163 2.43 23.71 -3.87
CA THR A 163 2.03 24.53 -5.03
C THR A 163 3.20 25.14 -5.79
N ASP A 164 4.31 25.35 -5.09
CA ASP A 164 5.51 26.06 -5.54
C ASP A 164 6.40 25.17 -6.41
N LEU A 165 6.14 23.85 -6.44
CA LEU A 165 6.73 22.95 -7.43
C LEU A 165 6.37 23.45 -8.84
N ASP A 166 7.37 23.55 -9.72
CA ASP A 166 7.21 24.00 -11.10
C ASP A 166 6.14 23.18 -11.87
N ASP A 167 5.37 23.83 -12.73
CA ASP A 167 4.35 23.18 -13.55
C ASP A 167 4.96 22.26 -14.64
N ILE A 168 6.26 22.37 -14.95
CA ILE A 168 6.98 21.49 -15.88
C ILE A 168 6.83 20.00 -15.53
N PHE A 169 6.69 19.68 -14.24
CA PHE A 169 6.49 18.33 -13.74
C PHE A 169 5.11 17.74 -14.07
N LEU A 170 4.12 18.56 -14.46
CA LEU A 170 2.77 18.12 -14.83
C LEU A 170 2.69 17.55 -16.25
N ASN A 171 3.73 17.74 -17.07
CA ASN A 171 3.72 17.38 -18.50
C ASN A 171 3.77 15.87 -18.77
N CYS A 172 4.02 15.03 -17.76
CA CYS A 172 4.14 13.57 -17.91
C CYS A 172 3.74 12.86 -16.60
N PRO A 173 3.11 11.66 -16.64
CA PRO A 173 2.89 10.85 -15.44
C PRO A 173 4.22 10.36 -14.83
N ILE A 174 4.74 11.09 -13.85
CA ILE A 174 5.98 10.76 -13.15
C ILE A 174 5.81 9.47 -12.32
N LYS A 175 6.59 8.44 -12.63
CA LYS A 175 6.68 7.19 -11.86
C LYS A 175 7.92 7.21 -10.96
N PHE A 176 8.00 6.26 -10.02
CA PHE A 176 9.18 6.09 -9.18
C PHE A 176 10.46 5.76 -9.98
N GLU A 177 10.37 4.94 -11.03
CA GLU A 177 11.52 4.62 -11.90
C GLU A 177 12.13 5.89 -12.52
N ASP A 178 11.28 6.81 -12.98
CA ASP A 178 11.72 8.07 -13.60
C ASP A 178 12.40 9.00 -12.57
N ILE A 179 11.86 9.13 -11.34
CA ILE A 179 12.46 9.96 -10.27
C ILE A 179 13.79 9.38 -9.77
N ILE A 180 13.88 8.05 -9.66
CA ILE A 180 15.13 7.40 -9.25
C ILE A 180 16.21 7.66 -10.29
N LEU A 181 15.93 7.34 -11.56
CA LEU A 181 16.89 7.40 -12.68
C LEU A 181 17.29 8.83 -13.08
N SER A 182 16.37 9.80 -12.99
CA SER A 182 16.67 11.21 -13.28
C SER A 182 17.58 11.88 -12.25
N GLY A 183 17.88 11.21 -11.12
CA GLY A 183 18.71 11.75 -10.05
C GLY A 183 18.04 12.85 -9.21
N ILE A 184 16.82 13.27 -9.57
CA ILE A 184 16.10 14.37 -8.91
C ILE A 184 15.96 14.10 -7.41
N ASN A 185 16.25 15.15 -6.63
CA ASN A 185 16.08 15.20 -5.18
C ASN A 185 15.40 16.52 -4.82
N ILE A 186 14.17 16.46 -4.30
CA ILE A 186 13.39 17.66 -3.97
C ILE A 186 13.99 18.48 -2.82
N PHE A 187 14.78 17.85 -1.93
CA PHE A 187 15.45 18.56 -0.84
C PHE A 187 16.55 19.51 -1.34
N THR A 188 17.14 19.29 -2.52
CA THR A 188 18.11 20.27 -3.09
C THR A 188 17.43 21.50 -3.67
N GLN A 189 16.09 21.53 -3.71
CA GLN A 189 15.28 22.66 -4.13
C GLN A 189 14.55 23.31 -2.94
N ILE A 190 14.90 22.96 -1.70
CA ILE A 190 14.16 23.38 -0.50
C ILE A 190 13.92 24.90 -0.44
N ASP A 191 14.86 25.70 -0.95
CA ASP A 191 14.77 27.16 -0.95
C ASP A 191 13.78 27.77 -1.94
N SER A 192 13.32 27.02 -2.96
CA SER A 192 12.22 27.48 -3.82
C SER A 192 10.83 27.28 -3.21
N PHE A 193 10.72 26.52 -2.11
CA PHE A 193 9.46 26.31 -1.40
C PHE A 193 9.23 27.37 -0.32
N THR A 194 8.05 27.99 -0.30
CA THR A 194 7.71 29.00 0.70
C THR A 194 7.70 28.39 2.13
N PRO A 195 8.42 28.93 3.13
CA PRO A 195 8.47 28.33 4.48
C PRO A 195 7.14 28.45 5.25
N ASN A 196 6.39 29.52 5.00
CA ASN A 196 5.07 29.78 5.59
C ASN A 196 4.11 30.24 4.47
N PRO A 197 3.57 29.31 3.65
CA PRO A 197 2.60 29.66 2.62
C PRO A 197 1.33 30.18 3.28
N LEU A 198 0.74 31.21 2.67
CA LEU A 198 -0.48 31.84 3.14
C LEU A 198 -1.71 30.94 2.87
N PRO A 199 -2.80 31.10 3.64
CA PRO A 199 -4.10 30.52 3.31
C PRO A 199 -4.53 30.85 1.88
N ILE A 200 -5.24 29.93 1.24
CA ILE A 200 -5.75 30.15 -0.11
C ILE A 200 -6.74 31.33 -0.15
N SER A 201 -6.63 32.21 -1.15
CA SER A 201 -7.60 33.29 -1.34
C SER A 201 -8.97 32.74 -1.73
N LEU A 202 -10.04 33.45 -1.35
CA LEU A 202 -11.42 33.05 -1.67
C LEU A 202 -11.66 32.88 -3.18
N GLU A 203 -11.02 33.73 -3.99
CA GLU A 203 -11.03 33.63 -5.46
C GLU A 203 -10.40 32.32 -5.96
N LYS A 204 -9.17 32.01 -5.49
CA LYS A 204 -8.49 30.75 -5.86
C LYS A 204 -9.27 29.53 -5.35
N LEU A 205 -9.90 29.62 -4.18
CA LEU A 205 -10.76 28.57 -3.65
C LEU A 205 -12.01 28.35 -4.53
N ALA A 206 -12.64 29.42 -5.02
CA ALA A 206 -13.76 29.33 -5.96
C ALA A 206 -13.34 28.69 -7.29
N ILE A 207 -12.19 29.06 -7.83
CA ILE A 207 -11.61 28.42 -9.04
C ILE A 207 -11.39 26.92 -8.80
N LEU A 208 -10.79 26.52 -7.66
CA LEU A 208 -10.60 25.11 -7.34
C LEU A 208 -11.93 24.34 -7.19
N LYS A 209 -12.97 24.94 -6.61
CA LYS A 209 -14.30 24.29 -6.54
C LYS A 209 -14.86 24.05 -7.95
N LEU A 210 -14.76 25.03 -8.85
CA LEU A 210 -15.16 24.89 -10.25
C LEU A 210 -14.33 23.84 -11.02
N GLU A 211 -13.00 23.80 -10.81
CA GLU A 211 -12.15 22.74 -11.37
C GLU A 211 -12.59 21.35 -10.88
N MET A 212 -12.81 21.18 -9.57
CA MET A 212 -13.26 19.91 -9.00
C MET A 212 -14.64 19.48 -9.47
N GLU A 213 -15.52 20.42 -9.80
CA GLU A 213 -16.80 20.11 -10.43
C GLU A 213 -16.66 19.62 -11.88
N ASN A 214 -15.66 20.10 -12.62
CA ASN A 214 -15.48 19.82 -14.05
C ASN A 214 -14.58 18.61 -14.33
N VAL A 215 -13.44 18.49 -13.62
CA VAL A 215 -12.44 17.43 -13.81
C VAL A 215 -12.25 16.53 -12.58
N GLY A 216 -13.03 16.75 -11.51
CA GLY A 216 -13.03 15.89 -10.33
C GLY A 216 -11.71 15.93 -9.55
N ILE A 217 -11.33 14.77 -9.02
CA ILE A 217 -10.08 14.61 -8.26
C ILE A 217 -8.80 14.69 -9.12
N PHE A 218 -8.92 14.70 -10.45
CA PHE A 218 -7.79 14.77 -11.39
C PHE A 218 -7.44 16.20 -11.82
N ASN A 219 -7.83 17.21 -11.03
CA ASN A 219 -7.44 18.60 -11.24
C ASN A 219 -5.91 18.80 -11.08
N LYS A 220 -5.42 19.92 -11.64
CA LYS A 220 -4.00 20.30 -11.67
C LYS A 220 -3.35 20.26 -10.27
N ARG A 221 -4.05 20.76 -9.26
CA ARG A 221 -3.58 20.85 -7.87
C ARG A 221 -3.39 19.47 -7.24
N ASN A 222 -4.35 18.56 -7.39
CA ASN A 222 -4.24 17.20 -6.88
C ASN A 222 -3.14 16.40 -7.59
N ILE A 223 -2.97 16.57 -8.90
CA ILE A 223 -1.85 15.97 -9.64
C ILE A 223 -0.51 16.49 -9.14
N LYS A 224 -0.37 17.82 -8.92
CA LYS A 224 0.85 18.42 -8.35
C LYS A 224 1.17 17.85 -6.96
N GLN A 225 0.16 17.70 -6.10
CA GLN A 225 0.33 17.04 -4.80
C GLN A 225 0.86 15.60 -4.95
N LEU A 226 0.24 14.78 -5.79
CA LEU A 226 0.67 13.39 -6.01
C LEU A 226 2.09 13.27 -6.59
N ILE A 227 2.59 14.30 -7.28
CA ILE A 227 3.97 14.38 -7.73
C ILE A 227 4.90 14.72 -6.56
N VAL A 228 4.59 15.77 -5.78
CA VAL A 228 5.38 16.16 -4.60
C VAL A 228 5.47 15.01 -3.60
N ASP A 229 4.35 14.34 -3.32
CA ASP A 229 4.28 13.16 -2.44
C ASP A 229 5.27 12.06 -2.88
N LYS A 230 5.37 11.79 -4.18
CA LYS A 230 6.35 10.82 -4.73
C LYS A 230 7.77 11.32 -4.64
N LEU A 231 8.03 12.60 -4.99
CA LEU A 231 9.36 13.19 -4.96
C LEU A 231 9.94 13.18 -3.54
N VAL A 232 9.12 13.52 -2.54
CA VAL A 232 9.45 13.42 -1.12
C VAL A 232 9.73 11.97 -0.73
N CYS A 233 8.86 11.02 -1.09
CA CYS A 233 9.11 9.59 -0.79
C CYS A 233 10.44 9.08 -1.36
N VAL A 234 10.79 9.44 -2.60
CA VAL A 234 12.07 9.01 -3.20
C VAL A 234 13.26 9.73 -2.54
N ALA A 235 13.12 11.01 -2.21
CA ALA A 235 14.19 11.77 -1.55
C ALA A 235 14.50 11.22 -0.15
N ILE A 236 13.47 10.93 0.66
CA ILE A 236 13.62 10.28 1.97
C ILE A 236 14.16 8.86 1.81
N ALA A 237 13.68 8.07 0.84
CA ALA A 237 14.23 6.74 0.61
C ALA A 237 15.72 6.80 0.27
N LYS A 238 16.15 7.73 -0.58
CA LYS A 238 17.57 7.93 -0.98
C LYS A 238 18.49 8.32 0.18
N THR A 239 17.99 8.85 1.31
CA THR A 239 18.83 9.10 2.51
C THR A 239 19.00 7.85 3.39
N MET A 240 18.22 6.79 3.19
CA MET A 240 18.29 5.59 4.01
C MET A 240 19.49 4.71 3.64
N PRO A 241 20.30 4.22 4.60
CA PRO A 241 21.58 3.54 4.34
C PRO A 241 21.54 2.30 3.43
N VAL A 242 20.38 1.64 3.35
CA VAL A 242 20.18 0.39 2.60
C VAL A 242 19.55 0.65 1.22
N PHE A 243 18.78 1.72 1.04
CA PHE A 243 17.95 1.91 -0.16
C PHE A 243 18.76 1.95 -1.46
N ASN A 244 19.86 2.71 -1.48
CA ASN A 244 20.73 2.84 -2.65
C ASN A 244 21.52 1.56 -2.97
N LYS A 245 21.51 0.56 -2.07
CA LYS A 245 22.14 -0.77 -2.27
C LYS A 245 21.17 -1.79 -2.87
N LEU A 246 19.86 -1.50 -2.88
CA LEU A 246 18.83 -2.36 -3.48
C LEU A 246 18.86 -2.27 -5.01
N ALA A 247 18.45 -3.35 -5.69
CA ALA A 247 18.21 -3.30 -7.12
C ALA A 247 17.08 -2.31 -7.46
N LEU A 248 17.10 -1.71 -8.66
CA LEU A 248 16.08 -0.75 -9.10
C LEU A 248 14.66 -1.32 -9.03
N SER A 249 14.47 -2.60 -9.34
CA SER A 249 13.19 -3.31 -9.17
C SER A 249 12.64 -3.23 -7.75
N ASP A 250 13.54 -3.36 -6.78
CA ASP A 250 13.22 -3.53 -5.36
C ASP A 250 13.03 -2.15 -4.72
N GLN A 251 13.82 -1.15 -5.13
CA GLN A 251 13.57 0.26 -4.84
C GLN A 251 12.17 0.70 -5.30
N ILE A 252 11.77 0.33 -6.52
CA ILE A 252 10.45 0.64 -7.07
C ILE A 252 9.35 -0.13 -6.32
N ALA A 253 9.54 -1.42 -6.05
CA ALA A 253 8.58 -2.25 -5.32
C ALA A 253 8.35 -1.72 -3.88
N LEU A 254 9.45 -1.38 -3.20
CA LEU A 254 9.46 -0.74 -1.89
C LEU A 254 8.64 0.55 -1.91
N LEU A 255 8.99 1.51 -2.78
CA LEU A 255 8.30 2.80 -2.88
C LEU A 255 6.80 2.64 -3.19
N ARG A 256 6.43 1.73 -4.11
CA ARG A 256 5.03 1.41 -4.42
C ARG A 256 4.25 0.88 -3.21
N HIS A 257 4.90 0.17 -2.29
CA HIS A 257 4.28 -0.35 -1.08
C HIS A 257 4.15 0.72 0.02
N ILE A 258 5.22 1.49 0.27
CA ILE A 258 5.27 2.40 1.43
C ILE A 258 4.71 3.80 1.16
N SER A 259 4.71 4.29 -0.08
CA SER A 259 4.47 5.72 -0.33
C SER A 259 3.11 6.20 0.14
N PHE A 260 2.04 5.45 -0.12
CA PHE A 260 0.69 5.88 0.27
C PHE A 260 0.48 5.82 1.80
N PRO A 261 0.80 4.72 2.51
CA PRO A 261 0.74 4.70 3.97
C PRO A 261 1.64 5.75 4.64
N PHE A 262 2.84 5.98 4.10
CA PHE A 262 3.76 7.01 4.61
C PHE A 262 3.19 8.42 4.44
N ILE A 263 2.68 8.77 3.25
CA ILE A 263 2.10 10.10 3.00
C ILE A 263 0.83 10.32 3.84
N CYS A 264 0.03 9.28 4.09
CA CYS A 264 -1.05 9.35 5.08
C CYS A 264 -0.52 9.63 6.49
N PHE A 265 0.52 8.94 6.96
CA PHE A 265 1.15 9.18 8.26
C PHE A 265 1.70 10.62 8.38
N VAL A 266 2.44 11.10 7.38
CA VAL A 266 2.99 12.47 7.37
C VAL A 266 1.87 13.52 7.39
N ASN A 267 0.88 13.43 6.51
CA ASN A 267 -0.22 14.40 6.50
C ASN A 267 -1.06 14.35 7.79
N SER A 268 -1.17 13.18 8.44
CA SER A 268 -1.81 13.06 9.75
C SER A 268 -1.08 13.89 10.80
N TYR A 269 0.25 13.75 10.85
CA TYR A 269 1.11 14.50 11.77
C TYR A 269 1.15 16.01 11.47
N LEU A 270 1.24 16.42 10.20
CA LEU A 270 1.14 17.84 9.82
C LEU A 270 -0.18 18.49 10.29
N SER A 271 -1.27 17.73 10.22
CA SER A 271 -2.60 18.21 10.61
C SER A 271 -2.76 18.30 12.13
N TYR A 272 -2.16 17.35 12.85
CA TYR A 272 -2.02 17.39 14.30
C TYR A 272 -1.19 18.61 14.77
N GLU A 273 -0.06 18.91 14.12
CA GLU A 273 0.74 20.12 14.43
C GLU A 273 -0.02 21.44 14.18
N LEU A 274 -0.95 21.45 13.20
CA LEU A 274 -1.86 22.57 12.95
C LEU A 274 -3.06 22.62 13.92
N GLY A 275 -3.16 21.68 14.87
CA GLY A 275 -4.22 21.62 15.88
C GLY A 275 -5.59 21.17 15.35
N VAL A 276 -5.66 20.62 14.13
CA VAL A 276 -6.93 20.20 13.49
C VAL A 276 -7.09 18.68 13.50
N ASN A 277 -8.34 18.22 13.37
CA ASN A 277 -8.69 16.80 13.45
C ASN A 277 -8.85 16.10 12.08
N THR A 278 -8.51 16.76 10.97
CA THR A 278 -8.61 16.19 9.61
C THR A 278 -7.53 16.77 8.70
N PHE A 279 -7.21 16.11 7.59
CA PHE A 279 -6.11 16.51 6.71
C PHE A 279 -6.27 17.97 6.26
N MET A 280 -5.28 18.77 6.62
CA MET A 280 -5.19 20.19 6.28
C MET A 280 -3.73 20.59 6.15
N ARG A 281 -3.47 21.63 5.36
CA ARG A 281 -2.16 22.29 5.28
C ARG A 281 -2.30 23.77 5.65
N LYS A 282 -1.17 24.48 5.72
CA LYS A 282 -1.14 25.94 5.93
C LYS A 282 -1.94 26.75 4.90
N ASP A 283 -2.23 26.16 3.72
CA ASP A 283 -3.13 26.74 2.71
C ASP A 283 -4.64 26.66 3.06
N CYS A 284 -5.00 26.03 4.19
CA CYS A 284 -6.36 25.81 4.69
C CYS A 284 -7.28 24.99 3.78
N VAL A 285 -6.75 24.26 2.79
CA VAL A 285 -7.56 23.35 1.96
C VAL A 285 -7.70 22.00 2.65
N MET A 286 -8.95 21.54 2.80
CA MET A 286 -9.33 20.28 3.44
C MET A 286 -9.76 19.25 2.38
N PRO A 287 -8.92 18.26 1.99
CA PRO A 287 -9.25 17.31 0.92
C PRO A 287 -10.52 16.50 1.20
N ALA A 288 -10.81 16.19 2.47
CA ALA A 288 -12.02 15.50 2.87
C ALA A 288 -13.29 16.28 2.50
N LEU A 289 -13.36 17.56 2.88
CA LEU A 289 -14.48 18.43 2.54
C LEU A 289 -14.62 18.58 1.02
N SER A 290 -13.51 18.77 0.32
CA SER A 290 -13.48 18.87 -1.15
C SER A 290 -14.04 17.62 -1.85
N ILE A 291 -13.83 16.42 -1.31
CA ILE A 291 -14.41 15.17 -1.85
C ILE A 291 -15.90 15.07 -1.51
N ILE A 292 -16.30 15.38 -0.28
CA ILE A 292 -17.68 15.25 0.21
C ILE A 292 -18.63 16.26 -0.45
N GLU A 293 -18.16 17.51 -0.66
CA GLU A 293 -18.95 18.54 -1.34
C GLU A 293 -19.11 18.28 -2.85
N CYS A 294 -18.18 17.53 -3.46
CA CYS A 294 -18.14 17.31 -4.91
C CYS A 294 -19.38 16.59 -5.43
N LYS A 295 -20.08 17.19 -6.40
CA LYS A 295 -21.32 16.66 -6.99
C LYS A 295 -21.22 15.23 -7.54
N HIS A 296 -20.03 14.79 -7.96
CA HIS A 296 -19.77 13.44 -8.47
C HIS A 296 -19.78 12.36 -7.38
N PHE A 297 -19.58 12.76 -6.11
CA PHE A 297 -19.43 11.85 -4.96
C PHE A 297 -20.38 12.15 -3.80
N ARG A 298 -21.13 13.27 -3.88
CA ARG A 298 -22.18 13.61 -2.92
C ARG A 298 -23.18 12.44 -2.84
N ASN A 299 -23.38 11.94 -1.62
CA ASN A 299 -24.18 10.75 -1.28
C ASN A 299 -23.52 9.38 -1.55
N ASP A 300 -22.22 9.29 -1.87
CA ASP A 300 -21.48 8.01 -1.84
C ASP A 300 -21.04 7.68 -0.40
N ASP A 301 -21.87 6.87 0.26
CA ASP A 301 -21.69 6.35 1.61
C ASP A 301 -20.36 5.59 1.83
N LEU A 302 -19.87 4.88 0.80
CA LEU A 302 -18.64 4.11 0.87
C LEU A 302 -17.43 5.04 0.74
N LEU A 303 -17.48 5.99 -0.18
CA LEU A 303 -16.44 7.00 -0.32
C LEU A 303 -16.40 7.93 0.89
N PHE A 304 -17.53 8.30 1.47
CA PHE A 304 -17.58 9.06 2.72
C PHE A 304 -16.85 8.32 3.85
N LYS A 305 -17.18 7.05 4.10
CA LYS A 305 -16.53 6.21 5.12
C LYS A 305 -15.03 5.98 4.85
N LEU A 306 -14.62 5.95 3.59
CA LEU A 306 -13.21 5.87 3.21
C LEU A 306 -12.49 7.22 3.45
N THR A 307 -13.13 8.33 3.10
CA THR A 307 -12.64 9.71 3.26
C THR A 307 -12.44 10.02 4.74
N ASP A 308 -13.45 9.79 5.57
CA ASP A 308 -13.39 9.93 7.02
C ASP A 308 -12.24 9.11 7.64
N ARG A 309 -12.14 7.82 7.27
CA ARG A 309 -11.05 6.95 7.76
C ARG A 309 -9.65 7.42 7.33
N LEU A 310 -9.50 7.88 6.09
CA LEU A 310 -8.19 8.28 5.53
C LEU A 310 -7.71 9.64 6.00
N PHE A 311 -8.63 10.60 6.13
CA PHE A 311 -8.30 12.01 6.37
C PHE A 311 -8.60 12.48 7.79
N THR A 312 -9.57 11.88 8.49
CA THR A 312 -9.98 12.30 9.85
C THR A 312 -9.46 11.31 10.89
N LYS A 313 -9.83 10.02 10.80
CA LYS A 313 -9.48 9.05 11.85
C LYS A 313 -7.97 8.80 11.99
N SER A 314 -7.21 8.96 10.91
CA SER A 314 -5.75 8.88 10.92
C SER A 314 -5.09 10.03 11.70
N VAL A 315 -5.64 11.25 11.64
CA VAL A 315 -5.20 12.40 12.45
C VAL A 315 -5.52 12.18 13.92
N GLU A 316 -6.72 11.67 14.23
CA GLU A 316 -7.09 11.30 15.60
C GLU A 316 -6.11 10.28 16.18
N THR A 317 -5.71 9.24 15.44
CA THR A 317 -4.72 8.26 15.93
C THR A 317 -3.34 8.89 16.21
N VAL A 318 -2.89 9.86 15.41
CA VAL A 318 -1.62 10.57 15.69
C VAL A 318 -1.76 11.50 16.90
N LYS A 319 -2.92 12.15 17.05
CA LYS A 319 -3.26 13.02 18.19
C LYS A 319 -3.39 12.24 19.51
N GLU A 320 -4.04 11.09 19.48
CA GLU A 320 -4.15 10.14 20.60
C GLU A 320 -2.77 9.61 21.05
N ALA A 321 -1.79 9.59 20.14
CA ALA A 321 -0.41 9.17 20.42
C ALA A 321 0.52 10.32 20.86
N GLU A 322 0.07 11.58 20.80
CA GLU A 322 0.80 12.80 21.22
C GLU A 322 2.26 12.91 20.70
N LEU A 323 2.53 12.38 19.49
CA LEU A 323 3.89 12.21 18.96
C LEU A 323 4.72 13.51 18.97
N SER A 324 5.91 13.46 19.58
CA SER A 324 6.92 14.50 19.44
C SER A 324 7.57 14.50 18.04
N THR A 325 8.24 15.59 17.68
CA THR A 325 8.99 15.69 16.41
C THR A 325 10.12 14.67 16.31
N GLU A 326 10.77 14.32 17.43
CA GLU A 326 11.83 13.30 17.47
C GLU A 326 11.24 11.90 17.24
N GLU A 327 10.14 11.54 17.90
CA GLU A 327 9.46 10.26 17.69
C GLU A 327 8.93 10.13 16.26
N PHE A 328 8.37 11.21 15.69
CA PHE A 328 7.94 11.25 14.30
C PHE A 328 9.10 11.06 13.30
N ALA A 329 10.27 11.65 13.60
CA ALA A 329 11.49 11.48 12.80
C ALA A 329 12.04 10.04 12.86
N LEU A 330 12.03 9.42 14.05
CA LEU A 330 12.39 8.01 14.22
C LEU A 330 11.40 7.06 13.53
N LEU A 331 10.09 7.32 13.66
CA LEU A 331 9.04 6.55 12.96
C LEU A 331 9.15 6.69 11.43
N THR A 332 9.59 7.85 10.94
CA THR A 332 9.91 8.04 9.51
C THR A 332 11.05 7.12 9.07
N ALA A 333 12.16 7.02 9.82
CA ALA A 333 13.24 6.08 9.51
C ALA A 333 12.76 4.61 9.56
N ILE A 334 11.95 4.26 10.56
CA ILE A 334 11.34 2.93 10.71
C ILE A 334 10.46 2.57 9.49
N PHE A 335 9.68 3.52 8.98
CA PHE A 335 8.79 3.36 7.82
C PHE A 335 9.52 2.87 6.56
N PHE A 336 10.72 3.37 6.31
CA PHE A 336 11.54 2.97 5.17
C PHE A 336 12.45 1.76 5.47
N SER A 337 12.63 1.40 6.75
CA SER A 337 13.49 0.29 7.20
C SER A 337 12.74 -1.06 7.37
N GLN A 338 11.48 -1.04 7.81
CA GLN A 338 10.71 -2.27 8.12
C GLN A 338 10.30 -3.11 6.91
N SER A 339 10.36 -2.54 5.71
CA SER A 339 10.10 -3.23 4.44
C SER A 339 11.05 -4.41 4.15
N SER A 340 12.20 -4.43 4.82
CA SER A 340 13.30 -5.34 4.57
C SER A 340 13.06 -6.79 5.02
N LYS A 341 12.11 -7.06 5.93
CA LYS A 341 11.74 -8.43 6.35
C LYS A 341 11.11 -9.28 5.23
N GLY A 342 10.69 -8.66 4.13
CA GLY A 342 10.31 -9.34 2.88
C GLY A 342 11.44 -9.53 1.87
N LEU A 343 12.58 -8.84 2.03
CA LEU A 343 13.67 -8.76 1.04
C LEU A 343 14.90 -9.61 1.43
N TYR A 344 15.27 -9.67 2.71
CA TYR A 344 16.44 -10.47 3.13
C TYR A 344 16.28 -11.97 2.86
N ASN A 345 15.07 -12.51 3.04
CA ASN A 345 14.76 -13.93 2.80
C ASN A 345 14.66 -14.32 1.30
N LEU A 346 14.87 -13.38 0.38
CA LEU A 346 14.76 -13.61 -1.07
C LEU A 346 16.11 -13.78 -1.79
N LEU A 347 17.25 -13.60 -1.09
CA LEU A 347 18.58 -13.57 -1.73
C LEU A 347 19.65 -14.48 -1.10
N GLY A 348 19.34 -15.24 -0.05
CA GLY A 348 20.24 -16.29 0.46
C GLY A 348 21.60 -15.78 0.97
N PHE A 349 21.69 -14.52 1.38
CA PHE A 349 22.86 -14.01 2.08
C PHE A 349 22.86 -14.51 3.53
N THR A 350 23.64 -15.56 3.78
CA THR A 350 24.12 -15.89 5.11
C THR A 350 24.98 -14.76 5.67
N GLU A 351 25.02 -14.68 7.00
CA GLU A 351 25.76 -13.70 7.78
C GLU A 351 27.25 -13.58 7.39
N ILE A 352 27.76 -12.36 7.42
CA ILE A 352 29.17 -11.99 7.62
C ILE A 352 29.18 -10.82 8.61
#